data_AF-A0A7C4PI88-F1
#
_entry.id   AF-A0A7C4PI88-F1
#
_cell.length_a   1.000
_cell.length_b   1.000
_cell.length_c   1.000
_cell.angle_alpha   90.00
_cell.angle_beta   90.00
_cell.angle_gamma   90.00
#
_symmetry.space_group_name_H-M   'P 1'
#
loop_
_entity.id
_entity.type
_entity.pdbx_description
1 polymer ?
#
loop_
_entity_poly.entity_id
_entity_poly.type
_entity_poly.pdbx_seq_one_letter_code
_entity_poly.pdbx_strand_id
1 'polypeptide(L)'
;MTSLMTETGVVSGQKTGWSLLRKLGEGDAGEVYLVESLLEHRIGILKRPVRSVFTGEIRRQAEQIHTEGRILQALAEILPPPANPAIRAPHLLDESKPGSEFSERYFIVIERASGFDLATLARTARLGLDETHENHLDPLERVFLQHVARQGQVPRRILLAALDAVLATLTLIHHTAVDGASGILWNDVKPDHLFWDPSTASMMMIDWGNGRFLEESGFTRDMRYTAAGDYRQFLDEMGRFLNQAAPDLYASLAWPEPGHLYEDITPLIEALQERLQASLAQATRLIQETRAREVELLTPDIETGLDLSGLGQIHDQILTLGELPDYTAALRQVSRVAANLAIAGDMGAIRDLSQWAAELPGASHEALKLLADLAHIAATTPGSAYTPLTEAVKSAANQDWPGTLWGMLKALENIPEPEWWNDLLTPVRRLASDDTTASFRPLLQLRRIHLTLQARRQNLEDLISQEPSQEKESEIEHLRAVLGAIQEVIYRWVQPEPPPPYSTLTYQDVEELVNEIETLLPGSGSRLWNELEPARSCVHAVMEAWGRKEFVDACRLLRQVLLFDPDRRRHLRQRAGGLRGPCAPRQHTRAAVCSGAGGGLTRLRTGACASFLQGRARTPS
;
A
#
# COMPACT_ATOMS: atom_id res chain seq x y z
N MET A 1 10.30 -30.47 14.99
CA MET A 1 9.29 -30.62 13.91
C MET A 1 7.96 -30.97 14.55
N THR A 2 7.21 -29.96 15.00
CA THR A 2 5.88 -30.09 15.60
C THR A 2 4.86 -29.68 14.55
N SER A 3 3.94 -30.60 14.24
CA SER A 3 2.85 -30.42 13.29
C SER A 3 1.99 -29.21 13.68
N LEU A 4 1.96 -28.19 12.84
CA LEU A 4 1.01 -27.07 12.91
C LEU A 4 -0.38 -27.62 12.55
N MET A 5 -1.08 -28.19 13.52
CA MET A 5 -2.51 -28.47 13.37
C MET A 5 -3.28 -27.14 13.43
N THR A 6 -3.81 -26.71 12.29
CA THR A 6 -4.88 -25.69 12.23
C THR A 6 -6.14 -26.30 12.86
N GLU A 7 -6.38 -26.02 14.14
CA GLU A 7 -7.70 -26.22 14.75
C GLU A 7 -8.68 -25.26 14.08
N THR A 8 -9.42 -25.73 13.09
CA THR A 8 -10.54 -25.00 12.50
C THR A 8 -11.74 -25.08 13.44
N GLY A 9 -12.12 -23.97 14.06
CA GLY A 9 -13.27 -23.89 14.96
C GLY A 9 -13.79 -22.47 15.07
N VAL A 10 -15.10 -22.33 15.29
CA VAL A 10 -15.75 -21.05 15.58
C VAL A 10 -16.12 -21.03 17.06
N VAL A 11 -15.79 -19.94 17.74
CA VAL A 11 -16.28 -19.67 19.10
C VAL A 11 -17.25 -18.49 19.09
N SER A 12 -18.24 -18.51 19.98
CA SER A 12 -19.25 -17.44 20.08
C SER A 12 -18.97 -16.55 21.29
N GLY A 13 -18.58 -15.31 21.04
CA GLY A 13 -18.44 -14.26 22.06
C GLY A 13 -19.78 -13.59 22.39
N GLN A 14 -19.72 -12.55 23.21
CA GLN A 14 -20.87 -11.71 23.53
C GLN A 14 -21.21 -10.76 22.37
N LYS A 15 -20.21 -10.23 21.66
CA LYS A 15 -20.40 -9.27 20.57
C LYS A 15 -20.49 -9.95 19.20
N THR A 16 -19.62 -10.93 18.92
CA THR A 16 -19.57 -11.59 17.61
C THR A 16 -19.07 -13.04 17.69
N GLY A 17 -19.11 -13.75 16.56
CA GLY A 17 -18.42 -15.03 16.41
C GLY A 17 -16.98 -14.83 15.94
N TRP A 18 -16.08 -15.69 16.40
CA TRP A 18 -14.65 -15.64 16.08
C TRP A 18 -14.18 -16.96 15.46
N SER A 19 -13.54 -16.87 14.30
CA SER A 19 -12.89 -17.99 13.63
C SER A 19 -11.48 -18.19 14.17
N LEU A 20 -11.12 -19.39 14.61
CA LEU A 20 -9.77 -19.76 15.01
C LEU A 20 -8.90 -19.92 13.76
N LEU A 21 -7.89 -19.06 13.61
CA LEU A 21 -6.97 -19.11 12.47
C LEU A 21 -5.74 -19.98 12.78
N ARG A 22 -5.07 -19.71 13.90
CA ARG A 22 -3.80 -20.36 14.25
C ARG A 22 -3.57 -20.37 15.75
N LYS A 23 -3.12 -21.49 16.31
CA LYS A 23 -2.63 -21.55 17.69
C LYS A 23 -1.25 -20.88 17.78
N LEU A 24 -1.11 -19.87 18.63
CA LEU A 24 0.14 -19.13 18.85
C LEU A 24 0.97 -19.75 19.98
N GLY A 25 0.31 -20.34 20.98
CA GLY A 25 0.99 -20.97 22.09
C GLY A 25 0.04 -21.71 23.03
N GLU A 26 0.63 -22.52 23.91
CA GLU A 26 -0.02 -23.22 25.03
C GLU A 26 0.97 -23.28 26.19
N GLY A 27 0.49 -23.01 27.40
CA GLY A 27 1.31 -23.04 28.60
C GLY A 27 0.50 -22.98 29.88
N ASP A 28 1.17 -22.60 30.97
CA ASP A 28 0.59 -22.59 32.32
C ASP A 28 -0.64 -21.69 32.47
N ALA A 29 -0.70 -20.61 31.67
CA ALA A 29 -1.79 -19.62 31.68
C ALA A 29 -2.93 -19.95 30.69
N GLY A 30 -2.87 -21.07 29.96
CA GLY A 30 -3.88 -21.43 28.97
C GLY A 30 -3.34 -21.56 27.54
N GLU A 31 -4.26 -21.53 26.58
CA GLU A 31 -4.00 -21.53 25.14
C GLU A 31 -4.23 -20.14 24.55
N VAL A 32 -3.42 -19.79 23.56
CA VAL A 32 -3.50 -18.51 22.85
C VAL A 32 -3.66 -18.75 21.35
N TYR A 33 -4.65 -18.11 20.74
CA TYR A 33 -4.97 -18.25 19.32
C TYR A 33 -5.02 -16.89 18.61
N LEU A 34 -4.58 -16.86 17.36
CA LEU A 34 -4.93 -15.83 16.41
C LEU A 34 -6.34 -16.10 15.89
N VAL A 35 -7.20 -15.09 15.95
CA VAL A 35 -8.61 -15.19 15.56
C VAL A 35 -9.05 -14.06 14.65
N GLU A 36 -10.12 -14.28 13.90
CA GLU A 36 -10.76 -13.28 13.05
C GLU A 36 -12.26 -13.21 13.33
N SER A 37 -12.80 -12.01 13.47
CA SER A 37 -14.24 -11.81 13.67
C SER A 37 -15.02 -12.14 12.39
N LEU A 38 -16.13 -12.87 12.50
CA LEU A 38 -16.91 -13.30 11.33
C LEU A 38 -17.63 -12.17 10.58
N LEU A 39 -17.87 -11.03 11.23
CA LEU A 39 -18.63 -9.91 10.65
C LEU A 39 -17.73 -8.79 10.12
N GLU A 40 -16.71 -8.41 10.88
CA GLU A 40 -15.88 -7.22 10.59
C GLU A 40 -14.52 -7.58 10.01
N HIS A 41 -14.19 -8.87 9.87
CA HIS A 41 -12.85 -9.35 9.48
C HIS A 41 -11.71 -8.78 10.36
N ARG A 42 -12.04 -8.41 11.60
CA ARG A 42 -11.09 -7.87 12.57
C ARG A 42 -10.25 -9.00 13.16
N ILE A 43 -8.92 -8.82 13.15
CA ILE A 43 -7.97 -9.75 13.78
C ILE A 43 -7.87 -9.48 15.28
N GLY A 44 -7.82 -10.54 16.08
CA GLY A 44 -7.63 -10.48 17.53
C GLY A 44 -6.83 -11.66 18.07
N ILE A 45 -6.53 -11.60 19.37
CA ILE A 45 -5.91 -12.69 20.12
C ILE A 45 -6.94 -13.27 21.08
N LEU A 46 -7.23 -14.56 20.95
CA LEU A 46 -8.08 -15.28 21.88
C LEU A 46 -7.23 -16.00 22.92
N LYS A 47 -7.55 -15.78 24.21
CA LYS A 47 -6.98 -16.52 25.33
C LYS A 47 -8.06 -17.37 25.99
N ARG A 48 -7.80 -18.66 26.22
CA ARG A 48 -8.72 -19.60 26.89
C ARG A 48 -7.98 -20.63 27.75
N PRO A 49 -8.61 -21.25 28.75
CA PRO A 49 -8.00 -22.36 29.50
C PRO A 49 -7.64 -23.54 28.60
N VAL A 50 -6.59 -24.27 28.95
CA VAL A 50 -6.25 -25.54 28.30
C VAL A 50 -7.37 -26.56 28.56
N ARG A 51 -7.70 -27.36 27.55
CA ARG A 51 -8.57 -28.51 27.72
C ARG A 51 -7.83 -29.58 28.51
N SER A 52 -8.01 -29.58 29.82
CA SER A 52 -7.36 -30.50 30.76
C SER A 52 -8.39 -31.43 31.42
N VAL A 53 -7.96 -32.63 31.80
CA VAL A 53 -8.78 -33.52 32.64
C VAL A 53 -8.83 -33.04 34.10
N PHE A 54 -7.94 -32.13 34.49
CA PHE A 54 -7.85 -31.59 35.85
C PHE A 54 -8.68 -30.31 35.99
N THR A 55 -9.85 -30.43 36.61
CA THR A 55 -10.80 -29.31 36.79
C THR A 55 -10.24 -28.14 37.60
N GLY A 56 -9.31 -28.41 38.52
CA GLY A 56 -8.63 -27.36 39.30
C GLY A 56 -7.72 -26.46 38.47
N GLU A 57 -7.07 -27.02 37.45
CA GLU A 57 -6.20 -26.28 36.53
C GLU A 57 -7.02 -25.36 35.62
N ILE A 58 -8.09 -25.89 35.04
CA ILE A 58 -9.04 -25.12 34.23
C ILE A 58 -9.59 -23.94 35.02
N ARG A 59 -10.02 -24.16 36.27
CA ARG A 59 -10.58 -23.10 37.11
C ARG A 59 -9.56 -22.01 37.39
N ARG A 60 -8.32 -22.37 37.71
CA ARG A 60 -7.23 -21.40 37.95
C ARG A 60 -6.94 -20.57 36.70
N GLN A 61 -6.79 -21.21 35.54
CA GLN A 61 -6.52 -20.52 34.28
C GLN A 61 -7.70 -19.61 33.89
N ALA A 62 -8.95 -20.08 34.05
CA ALA A 62 -10.12 -19.28 33.77
C ALA A 62 -10.19 -18.04 34.68
N GLU A 63 -9.92 -18.19 35.98
CA GLU A 63 -9.85 -17.06 36.93
C GLU A 63 -8.73 -16.07 36.59
N GLN A 64 -7.57 -16.57 36.15
CA GLN A 64 -6.46 -15.74 35.69
C GLN A 64 -6.83 -14.92 34.45
N ILE A 65 -7.39 -15.58 33.42
CA ILE A 65 -7.84 -14.92 32.18
C ILE A 65 -8.99 -13.94 32.47
N HIS A 66 -9.88 -14.27 33.40
CA HIS A 66 -10.97 -13.38 33.80
C HIS A 66 -10.43 -12.13 34.50
N THR A 67 -9.45 -12.29 35.37
CA THR A 67 -8.76 -11.17 36.03
C THR A 67 -8.04 -10.29 35.01
N GLU A 68 -7.38 -10.88 34.02
CA GLU A 68 -6.77 -10.15 32.89
C GLU A 68 -7.80 -9.29 32.16
N GLY A 69 -8.97 -9.87 31.82
CA GLY A 69 -10.06 -9.12 31.18
C GLY A 69 -10.50 -7.90 31.97
N ARG A 70 -10.65 -8.03 33.30
CA ARG A 70 -10.99 -6.90 34.19
C ARG A 70 -9.88 -5.86 34.26
N ILE A 71 -8.62 -6.28 34.32
CA ILE A 71 -7.48 -5.36 34.30
C ILE A 71 -7.44 -4.57 32.99
N LEU A 72 -7.63 -5.21 31.84
CA LEU A 72 -7.64 -4.52 30.54
C LEU A 72 -8.79 -3.51 30.43
N GLN A 73 -9.97 -3.82 30.99
CA GLN A 73 -11.07 -2.86 31.09
C GLN A 73 -10.69 -1.65 31.96
N ALA A 74 -10.10 -1.88 33.14
CA ALA A 74 -9.63 -0.83 34.03
C ALA A 74 -8.52 0.03 33.37
N LEU A 75 -7.57 -0.59 32.67
CA LEU A 75 -6.51 0.12 31.97
C LEU A 75 -7.05 1.00 30.83
N ALA A 76 -8.16 0.64 30.19
CA ALA A 76 -8.81 1.48 29.19
C ALA A 76 -9.38 2.78 29.80
N GLU A 77 -9.68 2.79 31.12
CA GLU A 77 -10.11 3.98 31.85
C GLU A 77 -8.92 4.80 32.39
N ILE A 78 -7.86 4.10 32.83
CA ILE A 78 -6.68 4.72 33.46
C ILE A 78 -5.72 5.32 32.43
N LEU A 79 -5.49 4.64 31.31
CA LEU A 79 -4.54 5.06 30.28
C LEU A 79 -5.25 5.97 29.26
N PRO A 80 -5.03 7.29 29.28
CA PRO A 80 -5.74 8.20 28.38
C PRO A 80 -5.27 8.03 26.92
N PRO A 81 -6.17 8.06 25.93
CA PRO A 81 -5.80 8.18 24.53
C PRO A 81 -5.36 9.63 24.19
N PRO A 82 -4.41 9.83 23.27
CA PRO A 82 -2.96 9.72 23.46
C PRO A 82 -2.25 11.07 23.75
N ALA A 83 -1.22 11.05 24.62
CA ALA A 83 -0.08 11.99 24.60
C ALA A 83 1.19 11.20 24.20
N ASN A 84 2.03 11.74 23.32
CA ASN A 84 3.16 11.04 22.68
C ASN A 84 4.41 10.98 23.59
N PRO A 85 5.10 9.82 23.77
CA PRO A 85 4.76 8.50 23.23
C PRO A 85 3.53 7.90 23.90
N ALA A 86 2.56 7.50 23.09
CA ALA A 86 1.31 6.94 23.57
C ALA A 86 1.59 5.57 24.18
N ILE A 87 1.37 5.45 25.50
CA ILE A 87 1.38 4.16 26.19
C ILE A 87 -0.01 3.57 26.08
N ARG A 88 -0.11 2.30 25.68
CA ARG A 88 -1.38 1.60 25.52
C ARG A 88 -1.31 0.19 26.10
N ALA A 89 -2.46 -0.31 26.53
CA ALA A 89 -2.70 -1.71 26.77
C ALA A 89 -3.65 -2.26 25.68
N PRO A 90 -3.64 -3.57 25.40
CA PRO A 90 -4.59 -4.18 24.49
C PRO A 90 -6.04 -3.89 24.92
N HIS A 91 -6.88 -3.50 23.98
CA HIS A 91 -8.32 -3.40 24.27
C HIS A 91 -8.94 -4.79 24.40
N LEU A 92 -9.83 -4.97 25.39
CA LEU A 92 -10.71 -6.13 25.44
C LEU A 92 -11.78 -6.01 24.35
N LEU A 93 -11.69 -6.84 23.33
CA LEU A 93 -12.57 -6.81 22.16
C LEU A 93 -13.88 -7.55 22.45
N ASP A 94 -13.80 -8.75 23.00
CA ASP A 94 -14.95 -9.61 23.27
C ASP A 94 -14.61 -10.58 24.41
N GLU A 95 -15.62 -11.25 24.93
CA GLU A 95 -15.47 -12.32 25.93
C GLU A 95 -16.56 -13.38 25.75
N SER A 96 -16.37 -14.54 26.38
CA SER A 96 -17.39 -15.58 26.41
C SER A 96 -18.68 -15.13 27.10
N LYS A 97 -19.77 -15.85 26.86
CA LYS A 97 -21.07 -15.56 27.47
C LYS A 97 -21.02 -15.64 29.01
N PRO A 98 -21.82 -14.82 29.72
CA PRO A 98 -21.89 -14.85 31.18
C PRO A 98 -22.22 -16.25 31.73
N GLY A 99 -21.64 -16.59 32.88
CA GLY A 99 -21.79 -17.89 33.54
C GLY A 99 -20.75 -18.94 33.13
N SER A 100 -19.76 -18.56 32.32
CA SER A 100 -18.66 -19.44 31.90
C SER A 100 -17.32 -19.14 32.57
N GLU A 101 -17.24 -18.11 33.43
CA GLU A 101 -16.02 -17.47 33.97
C GLU A 101 -15.07 -18.41 34.72
N PHE A 102 -15.56 -19.57 35.16
CA PHE A 102 -14.79 -20.57 35.91
C PHE A 102 -14.78 -21.94 35.22
N SER A 103 -14.97 -21.97 33.90
CA SER A 103 -15.10 -23.19 33.11
C SER A 103 -14.13 -23.22 31.92
N GLU A 104 -13.97 -24.39 31.31
CA GLU A 104 -13.20 -24.60 30.07
C GLU A 104 -13.73 -23.81 28.87
N ARG A 105 -14.94 -23.26 28.98
CA ARG A 105 -15.59 -22.47 27.93
C ARG A 105 -15.30 -20.99 28.04
N TYR A 106 -14.66 -20.55 29.14
CA TYR A 106 -14.29 -19.15 29.28
C TYR A 106 -13.24 -18.77 28.26
N PHE A 107 -13.38 -17.59 27.66
CA PHE A 107 -12.33 -16.99 26.88
C PHE A 107 -12.50 -15.47 26.84
N ILE A 108 -11.40 -14.78 26.56
CA ILE A 108 -11.40 -13.38 26.17
C ILE A 108 -10.78 -13.24 24.79
N VAL A 109 -11.20 -12.22 24.06
CA VAL A 109 -10.56 -11.78 22.82
C VAL A 109 -10.03 -10.38 23.03
N ILE A 110 -8.74 -10.20 22.83
CA ILE A 110 -8.03 -8.93 23.03
C ILE A 110 -7.44 -8.45 21.71
N GLU A 111 -7.14 -7.16 21.65
CA GLU A 111 -6.43 -6.55 20.55
C GLU A 111 -5.06 -7.22 20.34
N ARG A 112 -4.72 -7.48 19.08
CA ARG A 112 -3.37 -7.92 18.71
C ARG A 112 -2.43 -6.73 18.78
N ALA A 113 -1.30 -6.88 19.47
CA ALA A 113 -0.27 -5.86 19.49
C ALA A 113 0.26 -5.56 18.08
N SER A 114 0.35 -4.26 17.75
CA SER A 114 1.02 -3.78 16.55
C SER A 114 2.52 -3.65 16.77
N GLY A 115 3.29 -3.68 15.67
CA GLY A 115 4.73 -3.53 15.73
C GLY A 115 5.46 -4.75 16.28
N PHE A 116 6.58 -4.52 16.97
CA PHE A 116 7.54 -5.55 17.34
C PHE A 116 7.92 -5.48 18.82
N ASP A 117 8.02 -6.64 19.48
CA ASP A 117 8.55 -6.68 20.83
C ASP A 117 10.05 -6.36 20.88
N LEU A 118 10.51 -5.79 22.01
CA LEU A 118 11.90 -5.38 22.17
C LEU A 118 12.89 -6.53 22.03
N ALA A 119 12.51 -7.74 22.44
CA ALA A 119 13.36 -8.92 22.33
C ALA A 119 13.55 -9.33 20.86
N THR A 120 12.49 -9.27 20.04
CA THR A 120 12.55 -9.45 18.58
C THR A 120 13.43 -8.40 17.94
N LEU A 121 13.27 -7.11 18.27
CA LEU A 121 14.14 -6.06 17.73
C LEU A 121 15.61 -6.30 18.06
N ALA A 122 15.93 -6.69 19.30
CA ALA A 122 17.30 -7.00 19.71
C ALA A 122 17.86 -8.26 19.04
N ARG A 123 17.03 -9.29 18.80
CA ARG A 123 17.42 -10.46 18.03
C ARG A 123 17.72 -10.09 16.58
N THR A 124 16.83 -9.35 15.93
CA THR A 124 17.00 -8.89 14.54
C THR A 124 18.24 -8.03 14.38
N ALA A 125 18.50 -7.12 15.32
CA ALA A 125 19.71 -6.30 15.33
C ALA A 125 20.99 -7.15 15.38
N ARG A 126 21.02 -8.24 16.17
CA ARG A 126 22.22 -9.07 16.36
C ARG A 126 22.41 -10.15 15.30
N LEU A 127 21.32 -10.78 14.87
CA LEU A 127 21.35 -11.99 14.03
C LEU A 127 20.90 -11.74 12.59
N GLY A 128 20.34 -10.57 12.30
CA GLY A 128 19.67 -10.29 11.03
C GLY A 128 18.23 -10.81 10.98
N LEU A 129 17.62 -10.66 9.80
CA LEU A 129 16.30 -11.22 9.49
C LEU A 129 16.45 -12.68 9.05
N ASP A 130 15.64 -13.57 9.63
CA ASP A 130 15.53 -14.97 9.22
C ASP A 130 14.48 -15.12 8.10
N GLU A 131 14.76 -15.93 7.09
CA GLU A 131 13.91 -16.20 5.91
C GLU A 131 12.49 -16.68 6.32
N THR A 132 12.38 -17.35 7.47
CA THR A 132 11.09 -17.82 8.00
C THR A 132 10.17 -16.70 8.46
N HIS A 133 10.74 -15.58 8.94
CA HIS A 133 9.99 -14.42 9.42
C HIS A 133 9.64 -13.47 8.27
N GLU A 134 10.46 -13.41 7.22
CA GLU A 134 10.26 -12.49 6.09
C GLU A 134 8.94 -12.70 5.34
N ASN A 135 8.48 -13.95 5.21
CA ASN A 135 7.31 -14.30 4.39
C ASN A 135 5.97 -13.76 4.91
N HIS A 136 5.93 -13.24 6.14
CA HIS A 136 4.70 -12.77 6.80
C HIS A 136 4.70 -11.28 7.12
N LEU A 137 5.76 -10.55 6.75
CA LEU A 137 5.89 -9.12 7.04
C LEU A 137 5.27 -8.28 5.92
N ASP A 138 4.58 -7.22 6.32
CA ASP A 138 4.22 -6.15 5.39
C ASP A 138 5.48 -5.47 4.81
N PRO A 139 5.47 -4.90 3.58
CA PRO A 139 6.64 -4.23 3.04
C PRO A 139 7.21 -3.12 3.93
N LEU A 140 6.38 -2.40 4.70
CA LEU A 140 6.85 -1.35 5.62
C LEU A 140 7.60 -1.96 6.82
N GLU A 141 7.01 -3.00 7.42
CA GLU A 141 7.60 -3.77 8.50
C GLU A 141 8.97 -4.36 8.11
N ARG A 142 9.04 -4.91 6.89
CA ARG A 142 10.27 -5.45 6.33
C ARG A 142 11.35 -4.39 6.18
N VAL A 143 11.03 -3.21 5.62
CA VAL A 143 12.01 -2.11 5.49
C VAL A 143 12.55 -1.68 6.85
N PHE A 144 11.68 -1.57 7.86
CA PHE A 144 12.10 -1.21 9.21
C PHE A 144 13.03 -2.26 9.82
N LEU A 145 12.66 -3.54 9.79
CA LEU A 145 13.48 -4.60 10.37
C LEU A 145 14.80 -4.81 9.60
N GLN A 146 14.80 -4.65 8.27
CA GLN A 146 16.01 -4.67 7.46
C GLN A 146 16.96 -3.54 7.85
N HIS A 147 16.41 -2.35 8.14
CA HIS A 147 17.19 -1.24 8.65
C HIS A 147 17.79 -1.57 10.03
N VAL A 148 17.01 -2.09 10.97
CA VAL A 148 17.50 -2.50 12.30
C VAL A 148 18.60 -3.55 12.20
N ALA A 149 18.41 -4.58 11.35
CA ALA A 149 19.41 -5.61 11.09
C ALA A 149 20.71 -5.02 10.52
N ARG A 150 20.60 -4.09 9.57
CA ARG A 150 21.76 -3.41 8.95
C ARG A 150 22.53 -2.52 9.94
N GLN A 151 21.82 -1.83 10.84
CA GLN A 151 22.45 -0.99 11.86
C GLN A 151 23.13 -1.81 12.96
N GLY A 152 22.72 -3.06 13.16
CA GLY A 152 23.30 -3.93 14.19
C GLY A 152 22.86 -3.59 15.62
N GLN A 153 21.93 -2.64 15.79
CA GLN A 153 21.50 -2.14 17.09
C GLN A 153 20.02 -1.73 17.08
N VAL A 154 19.36 -1.86 18.22
CA VAL A 154 18.01 -1.33 18.42
C VAL A 154 18.08 0.20 18.51
N PRO A 155 17.23 0.95 17.79
CA PRO A 155 17.16 2.40 17.90
C PRO A 155 17.08 2.88 19.35
N ARG A 156 18.04 3.73 19.76
CA ARG A 156 18.14 4.21 21.15
C ARG A 156 16.85 4.86 21.66
N ARG A 157 16.14 5.59 20.79
CA ARG A 157 14.88 6.26 21.16
C ARG A 157 13.79 5.26 21.53
N ILE A 158 13.74 4.09 20.89
CA ILE A 158 12.75 3.04 21.22
C ILE A 158 13.01 2.54 22.65
N LEU A 159 14.27 2.26 22.98
CA LEU A 159 14.65 1.82 24.32
C LEU A 159 14.32 2.88 25.38
N LEU A 160 14.70 4.14 25.15
CA LEU A 160 14.36 5.24 26.05
C LEU A 160 12.83 5.39 26.23
N ALA A 161 12.07 5.36 25.13
CA ALA A 161 10.61 5.49 25.18
C ALA A 161 9.96 4.30 25.89
N ALA A 162 10.45 3.08 25.69
CA ALA A 162 9.92 1.89 26.36
C ALA A 162 10.17 1.92 27.87
N LEU A 163 11.38 2.31 28.30
CA LEU A 163 11.70 2.44 29.72
C LEU A 163 10.82 3.51 30.40
N ASP A 164 10.65 4.67 29.75
CA ASP A 164 9.85 5.76 30.29
C ASP A 164 8.38 5.37 30.33
N ALA A 165 7.89 4.69 29.27
CA ALA A 165 6.54 4.15 29.21
C ALA A 165 6.24 3.17 30.34
N VAL A 166 7.16 2.25 30.65
CA VAL A 166 6.98 1.31 31.77
C VAL A 166 6.93 2.06 33.09
N LEU A 167 7.87 2.95 33.38
CA LEU A 167 7.90 3.69 34.64
C LEU A 167 6.68 4.59 34.83
N ALA A 168 6.28 5.32 33.78
CA ALA A 168 5.09 6.15 33.80
C ALA A 168 3.82 5.31 34.02
N THR A 169 3.73 4.15 33.37
CA THR A 169 2.60 3.23 33.54
C THR A 169 2.55 2.67 34.95
N LEU A 170 3.66 2.11 35.46
CA LEU A 170 3.74 1.58 36.82
C LEU A 170 3.34 2.65 37.85
N THR A 171 3.90 3.85 37.72
CA THR A 171 3.54 4.99 38.58
C THR A 171 2.04 5.26 38.56
N LEU A 172 1.44 5.28 37.37
CA LEU A 172 0.02 5.57 37.20
C LEU A 172 -0.87 4.44 37.74
N ILE A 173 -0.62 3.20 37.37
CA ILE A 173 -1.48 2.06 37.73
C ILE A 173 -1.37 1.69 39.22
N HIS A 174 -0.22 1.90 39.86
CA HIS A 174 -0.03 1.61 41.28
C HIS A 174 -0.81 2.57 42.19
N HIS A 175 -1.11 3.79 41.72
CA HIS A 175 -1.71 4.86 42.53
C HIS A 175 -3.12 5.27 42.08
N THR A 176 -3.64 4.67 41.00
CA THR A 176 -4.98 4.98 40.50
C THR A 176 -5.98 3.95 41.00
N ALA A 177 -6.89 4.39 41.87
CA ALA A 177 -7.97 3.54 42.37
C ALA A 177 -8.98 3.23 41.26
N VAL A 178 -9.32 1.95 41.09
CA VAL A 178 -10.23 1.47 40.05
C VAL A 178 -10.92 0.19 40.52
N ASP A 179 -12.20 0.02 40.19
CA ASP A 179 -12.98 -1.19 40.49
C ASP A 179 -12.90 -1.65 41.98
N GLY A 180 -12.91 -0.67 42.90
CA GLY A 180 -12.80 -0.90 44.35
C GLY A 180 -11.40 -1.28 44.85
N ALA A 181 -10.40 -1.35 43.97
CA ALA A 181 -9.00 -1.54 44.29
C ALA A 181 -8.27 -0.20 44.46
N SER A 182 -7.19 -0.19 45.24
CA SER A 182 -6.34 0.99 45.42
C SER A 182 -5.36 1.22 44.27
N GLY A 183 -5.16 0.21 43.43
CA GLY A 183 -4.28 0.21 42.27
C GLY A 183 -4.19 -1.17 41.59
N ILE A 184 -3.36 -1.29 40.57
CA ILE A 184 -3.11 -2.52 39.79
C ILE A 184 -1.60 -2.79 39.75
N LEU A 185 -1.18 -4.04 39.99
CA LEU A 185 0.17 -4.54 39.71
C LEU A 185 0.23 -5.21 38.35
N TRP A 186 1.35 -5.06 37.64
CA TRP A 186 1.60 -5.79 36.40
C TRP A 186 2.20 -7.17 36.67
N ASN A 187 3.19 -7.26 37.56
CA ASN A 187 3.80 -8.49 38.08
C ASN A 187 4.37 -9.44 37.00
N ASP A 188 4.74 -8.92 35.83
CA ASP A 188 5.46 -9.65 34.80
C ASP A 188 6.24 -8.74 33.84
N VAL A 189 7.07 -7.85 34.41
CA VAL A 189 7.82 -6.84 33.64
C VAL A 189 8.91 -7.51 32.80
N LYS A 190 8.72 -7.57 31.47
CA LYS A 190 9.66 -8.21 30.53
C LYS A 190 9.75 -7.50 29.18
N PRO A 191 10.90 -7.60 28.48
CA PRO A 191 11.07 -6.94 27.18
C PRO A 191 10.20 -7.56 26.09
N ASP A 192 9.90 -8.86 26.20
CA ASP A 192 9.01 -9.60 25.30
C ASP A 192 7.55 -9.10 25.36
N HIS A 193 7.19 -8.34 26.40
CA HIS A 193 5.83 -7.81 26.60
C HIS A 193 5.67 -6.35 26.16
N LEU A 194 6.73 -5.76 25.60
CA LEU A 194 6.80 -4.35 25.22
C LEU A 194 6.90 -4.23 23.70
N PHE A 195 5.80 -3.87 23.06
CA PHE A 195 5.70 -3.78 21.60
C PHE A 195 5.84 -2.33 21.15
N TRP A 196 6.79 -2.08 20.26
CA TRP A 196 6.98 -0.79 19.61
C TRP A 196 6.39 -0.81 18.20
N ASP A 197 5.47 0.13 17.93
CA ASP A 197 4.91 0.36 16.61
C ASP A 197 5.61 1.56 15.94
N PRO A 198 6.44 1.33 14.90
CA PRO A 198 7.18 2.40 14.24
C PRO A 198 6.28 3.28 13.35
N SER A 199 5.04 2.86 13.06
CA SER A 199 4.07 3.62 12.26
C SER A 199 3.37 4.68 13.11
N THR A 200 3.02 4.33 14.35
CA THR A 200 2.31 5.21 15.28
C THR A 200 3.21 5.85 16.33
N ALA A 201 4.49 5.46 16.35
CA ALA A 201 5.47 5.85 17.36
C ALA A 201 4.96 5.61 18.80
N SER A 202 4.33 4.45 19.02
CA SER A 202 3.67 4.12 20.28
C SER A 202 4.16 2.80 20.88
N MET A 203 3.96 2.67 22.19
CA MET A 203 4.29 1.47 22.96
C MET A 203 3.01 0.78 23.41
N MET A 204 2.90 -0.52 23.14
CA MET A 204 1.87 -1.38 23.71
C MET A 204 2.48 -2.32 24.76
N MET A 205 1.92 -2.29 25.96
CA MET A 205 2.28 -3.17 27.07
C MET A 205 1.27 -4.32 27.13
N ILE A 206 1.75 -5.54 26.91
CA ILE A 206 0.91 -6.74 26.87
C ILE A 206 1.16 -7.67 28.07
N ASP A 207 0.44 -8.79 28.04
CA ASP A 207 0.53 -9.88 29.00
C ASP A 207 0.25 -9.46 30.45
N TRP A 208 -1.03 -9.15 30.69
CA TRP A 208 -1.55 -8.77 32.00
C TRP A 208 -2.08 -9.96 32.79
N GLY A 209 -1.82 -11.18 32.32
CA GLY A 209 -2.30 -12.42 32.93
C GLY A 209 -1.80 -12.64 34.36
N ASN A 210 -0.64 -12.10 34.73
CA ASN A 210 -0.10 -12.18 36.09
C ASN A 210 -0.46 -10.96 36.97
N GLY A 211 -1.17 -9.99 36.39
CA GLY A 211 -1.55 -8.75 37.05
C GLY A 211 -2.55 -8.97 38.18
N ARG A 212 -2.56 -8.04 39.14
CA ARG A 212 -3.38 -8.15 40.36
C ARG A 212 -3.89 -6.79 40.81
N PHE A 213 -5.09 -6.76 41.36
CA PHE A 213 -5.61 -5.59 42.07
C PHE A 213 -4.98 -5.46 43.46
N LEU A 214 -4.65 -4.23 43.86
CA LEU A 214 -4.13 -3.89 45.19
C LEU A 214 -5.27 -3.59 46.17
N GLU A 215 -5.08 -3.99 47.44
CA GLU A 215 -5.96 -3.58 48.54
C GLU A 215 -5.56 -2.20 49.08
N GLU A 216 -6.41 -1.55 49.90
CA GLU A 216 -6.11 -0.24 50.52
C GLU A 216 -4.78 -0.20 51.30
N SER A 217 -4.30 -1.36 51.76
CA SER A 217 -3.02 -1.51 52.43
C SER A 217 -1.79 -1.33 51.52
N GLY A 218 -1.99 -1.28 50.19
CA GLY A 218 -0.91 -1.26 49.19
C GLY A 218 -0.29 -2.63 48.91
N PHE A 219 -0.87 -3.70 49.49
CA PHE A 219 -0.47 -5.09 49.26
C PHE A 219 -1.58 -5.83 48.51
N THR A 220 -1.22 -6.93 47.86
CA THR A 220 -2.21 -7.92 47.42
C THR A 220 -2.85 -8.62 48.62
N ARG A 221 -4.03 -9.22 48.42
CA ARG A 221 -4.77 -9.96 49.46
C ARG A 221 -3.97 -11.05 50.18
N ASP A 222 -3.00 -11.67 49.49
CA ASP A 222 -2.10 -12.68 50.03
C ASP A 222 -0.83 -12.09 50.69
N MET A 223 -0.70 -10.76 50.72
CA MET A 223 0.44 -9.97 51.22
C MET A 223 1.79 -10.30 50.56
N ARG A 224 1.77 -10.91 49.37
CA ARG A 224 2.98 -11.40 48.68
C ARG A 224 3.55 -10.43 47.65
N TYR A 225 2.71 -9.57 47.07
CA TYR A 225 3.11 -8.69 45.97
C TYR A 225 2.85 -7.23 46.32
N THR A 226 3.74 -6.36 45.85
CA THR A 226 3.78 -4.93 46.13
C THR A 226 4.20 -4.16 44.88
N ALA A 227 3.91 -2.86 44.85
CA ALA A 227 4.40 -1.95 43.81
C ALA A 227 5.93 -1.97 43.68
N ALA A 228 6.64 -2.06 44.81
CA ALA A 228 8.09 -2.20 44.84
C ALA A 228 8.59 -3.49 44.15
N GLY A 229 7.74 -4.53 44.08
CA GLY A 229 7.98 -5.74 43.29
C GLY A 229 8.07 -5.47 41.80
N ASP A 230 7.14 -4.71 41.23
CA ASP A 230 7.16 -4.35 39.80
C ASP A 230 8.39 -3.50 39.46
N TYR A 231 8.73 -2.51 40.31
CA TYR A 231 9.94 -1.71 40.13
C TYR A 231 11.22 -2.53 40.21
N ARG A 232 11.27 -3.53 41.11
CA ARG A 232 12.39 -4.47 41.18
C ARG A 232 12.52 -5.28 39.88
N GLN A 233 11.42 -5.86 39.41
CA GLN A 233 11.40 -6.61 38.15
C GLN A 233 11.84 -5.72 36.98
N PHE A 234 11.39 -4.46 36.94
CA PHE A 234 11.86 -3.48 35.96
C PHE A 234 13.38 -3.31 36.00
N LEU A 235 13.97 -3.05 37.17
CA LEU A 235 15.41 -2.87 37.31
C LEU A 235 16.21 -4.12 36.89
N ASP A 236 15.75 -5.30 37.31
CA ASP A 236 16.43 -6.57 37.07
C ASP A 236 16.31 -7.01 35.59
N GLU A 237 15.08 -7.04 35.04
CA GLU A 237 14.82 -7.54 33.68
C GLU A 237 15.22 -6.55 32.60
N MET A 238 14.86 -5.26 32.74
CA MET A 238 15.29 -4.25 31.77
C MET A 238 16.80 -4.01 31.85
N GLY A 239 17.38 -4.05 33.06
CA GLY A 239 18.82 -3.93 33.24
C GLY A 239 19.58 -5.04 32.51
N ARG A 240 19.16 -6.30 32.70
CA ARG A 240 19.74 -7.45 31.99
C ARG A 240 19.60 -7.31 30.48
N PHE A 241 18.41 -6.90 30.01
CA PHE A 241 18.16 -6.70 28.58
C PHE A 241 19.03 -5.60 27.99
N LEU A 242 19.10 -4.42 28.62
CA LEU A 242 19.90 -3.29 28.15
C LEU A 242 21.39 -3.60 28.14
N ASN A 243 21.91 -4.29 29.15
CA ASN A 243 23.32 -4.68 29.19
C ASN A 243 23.69 -5.58 27.98
N GLN A 244 22.74 -6.37 27.48
CA GLN A 244 22.94 -7.24 26.32
C GLN A 244 22.64 -6.57 24.97
N ALA A 245 21.66 -5.66 24.92
CA ALA A 245 21.15 -5.09 23.67
C ALA A 245 21.72 -3.69 23.36
N ALA A 246 22.06 -2.92 24.38
CA ALA A 246 22.57 -1.55 24.27
C ALA A 246 23.45 -1.19 25.49
N PRO A 247 24.66 -1.78 25.60
CA PRO A 247 25.55 -1.58 26.76
C PRO A 247 25.94 -0.11 26.96
N ASP A 248 26.09 0.66 25.89
CA ASP A 248 26.37 2.10 25.96
C ASP A 248 25.21 2.87 26.60
N LEU A 249 23.96 2.48 26.31
CA LEU A 249 22.78 3.08 26.94
C LEU A 249 22.73 2.72 28.43
N TYR A 250 22.94 1.45 28.76
CA TYR A 250 23.01 0.97 30.15
C TYR A 250 24.02 1.78 30.98
N ALA A 251 25.23 1.98 30.45
CA ALA A 251 26.26 2.79 31.09
C ALA A 251 25.85 4.26 31.19
N SER A 252 25.30 4.85 30.11
CA SER A 252 24.91 6.26 30.09
C SER A 252 23.78 6.61 31.08
N LEU A 253 22.89 5.66 31.36
CA LEU A 253 21.83 5.82 32.35
C LEU A 253 22.32 5.59 33.78
N ALA A 254 23.58 5.20 33.97
CA ALA A 254 24.12 4.76 35.26
C ALA A 254 23.14 3.79 35.94
N TRP A 255 22.85 2.69 35.24
CA TRP A 255 21.84 1.73 35.68
C TRP A 255 22.18 1.18 37.06
N PRO A 256 21.22 1.07 37.99
CA PRO A 256 21.49 0.55 39.33
C PRO A 256 22.01 -0.90 39.31
N GLU A 257 22.98 -1.21 40.17
CA GLU A 257 23.46 -2.58 40.38
C GLU A 257 22.31 -3.51 40.83
N PRO A 258 22.35 -4.82 40.52
CA PRO A 258 21.31 -5.74 40.97
C PRO A 258 21.38 -6.00 42.49
N GLY A 259 20.25 -6.41 43.07
CA GLY A 259 20.21 -6.93 44.44
C GLY A 259 19.90 -5.92 45.56
N HIS A 260 19.39 -4.74 45.22
CA HIS A 260 18.90 -3.76 46.21
C HIS A 260 17.72 -4.28 47.04
N LEU A 261 17.62 -3.81 48.28
CA LEU A 261 16.48 -4.08 49.15
C LEU A 261 15.27 -3.25 48.72
N TYR A 262 14.07 -3.71 49.06
CA TYR A 262 12.82 -3.04 48.68
C TYR A 262 12.71 -1.58 49.14
N GLU A 263 13.34 -1.26 50.28
CA GLU A 263 13.36 0.09 50.86
C GLU A 263 14.19 1.09 50.04
N ASP A 264 15.17 0.62 49.27
CA ASP A 264 16.06 1.45 48.46
C ASP A 264 15.54 1.65 47.02
N ILE A 265 14.49 0.93 46.62
CA ILE A 265 14.02 0.91 45.22
C ILE A 265 13.47 2.26 44.80
N THR A 266 12.63 2.90 45.61
CA THR A 266 11.95 4.15 45.21
C THR A 266 12.94 5.28 44.90
N PRO A 267 13.93 5.60 45.77
CA PRO A 267 14.96 6.60 45.43
C PRO A 267 15.77 6.26 44.17
N LEU A 268 16.05 4.98 43.93
CA LEU A 268 16.77 4.55 42.73
C LEU A 268 15.96 4.78 41.45
N ILE A 269 14.66 4.49 41.48
CA ILE A 269 13.74 4.72 40.36
C ILE A 269 13.62 6.21 40.07
N GLU A 270 13.45 7.06 41.09
CA GLU A 270 13.37 8.52 40.92
C GLU A 270 14.62 9.08 40.23
N ALA A 271 15.81 8.70 40.71
CA ALA A 271 17.07 9.14 40.13
C ALA A 271 17.27 8.63 38.69
N LEU A 272 16.88 7.37 38.42
CA LEU A 272 16.93 6.79 37.07
C LEU A 272 15.98 7.50 36.12
N GLN A 273 14.76 7.80 36.57
CA GLN A 273 13.72 8.46 35.80
C GLN A 273 14.15 9.87 35.36
N GLU A 274 14.82 10.64 36.21
CA GLU A 274 15.36 11.95 35.85
C GLU A 274 16.35 11.87 34.67
N ARG A 275 17.30 10.94 34.74
CA ARG A 275 18.31 10.73 33.67
C ARG A 275 17.68 10.21 32.38
N LEU A 276 16.69 9.33 32.52
CA LEU A 276 15.93 8.77 31.41
C LEU A 276 15.15 9.86 30.68
N GLN A 277 14.40 10.68 31.41
CA GLN A 277 13.59 11.77 30.84
C GLN A 277 14.47 12.82 30.15
N ALA A 278 15.63 13.16 30.73
CA ALA A 278 16.58 14.06 30.07
C ALA A 278 17.07 13.50 28.73
N SER A 279 17.42 12.21 28.69
CA SER A 279 17.87 11.53 27.46
C SER A 279 16.76 11.40 26.42
N LEU A 280 15.55 11.05 26.87
CA LEU A 280 14.38 10.94 26.00
C LEU A 280 14.00 12.30 25.42
N ALA A 281 14.02 13.39 26.20
CA ALA A 281 13.73 14.73 25.72
C ALA A 281 14.70 15.20 24.62
N GLN A 282 15.97 14.78 24.67
CA GLN A 282 16.91 15.03 23.57
C GLN A 282 16.54 14.24 22.32
N ALA A 283 16.26 12.95 22.45
CA ALA A 283 15.90 12.09 21.33
C ALA A 283 14.57 12.49 20.68
N THR A 284 13.60 12.94 21.48
CA THR A 284 12.30 13.47 21.04
C THR A 284 12.47 14.77 20.24
N ARG A 285 13.33 15.69 20.68
CA ARG A 285 13.64 16.91 19.89
C ARG A 285 14.26 16.57 18.55
N LEU A 286 15.21 15.63 18.53
CA LEU A 286 15.87 15.21 17.30
C LEU A 286 14.86 14.66 16.28
N ILE A 287 13.96 13.76 16.67
CA ILE A 287 12.94 13.25 15.74
C ILE A 287 11.97 14.34 15.29
N GLN A 288 11.58 15.28 16.16
CA GLN A 288 10.74 16.41 15.77
C GLN A 288 11.41 17.30 14.71
N GLU A 289 12.69 17.60 14.87
CA GLU A 289 13.49 18.36 13.90
C GLU A 289 13.62 17.59 12.58
N THR A 290 13.90 16.29 12.62
CA THR A 290 13.98 15.44 11.42
C THR A 290 12.63 15.37 10.69
N ARG A 291 11.51 15.26 11.40
CA ARG A 291 10.16 15.29 10.82
C ARG A 291 9.82 16.63 10.20
N ALA A 292 10.19 17.74 10.84
CA ALA A 292 10.02 19.06 10.25
C ALA A 292 10.78 19.18 8.93
N ARG A 293 12.00 18.63 8.87
CA ARG A 293 12.81 18.59 7.66
C ARG A 293 12.23 17.68 6.57
N GLU A 294 11.68 16.52 6.95
CA GLU A 294 10.95 15.63 6.04
C GLU A 294 9.81 16.38 5.35
N VAL A 295 8.98 17.09 6.13
CA VAL A 295 7.86 17.89 5.60
C VAL A 295 8.33 18.99 4.65
N GLU A 296 9.43 19.67 4.98
CA GLU A 296 10.03 20.69 4.12
C GLU A 296 10.46 20.10 2.77
N LEU A 297 11.19 18.97 2.78
CA LEU A 297 11.66 18.31 1.57
C LEU A 297 10.51 17.70 0.74
N LEU A 298 9.43 17.28 1.39
CA LEU A 298 8.20 16.82 0.75
C LEU A 298 7.31 17.97 0.26
N THR A 299 7.74 19.21 0.42
CA THR A 299 7.07 20.39 -0.14
C THR A 299 8.00 21.13 -1.09
N PRO A 300 8.41 20.49 -2.20
CA PRO A 300 9.41 21.04 -3.10
C PRO A 300 8.94 22.33 -3.75
N ASP A 301 9.87 23.27 -3.96
CA ASP A 301 9.65 24.39 -4.87
C ASP A 301 9.56 23.88 -6.31
N ILE A 302 8.73 24.53 -7.11
CA ILE A 302 8.52 24.21 -8.53
C ILE A 302 9.84 24.33 -9.31
N GLU A 303 10.72 25.24 -8.90
CA GLU A 303 12.00 25.49 -9.58
C GLU A 303 13.09 24.47 -9.24
N THR A 304 13.14 23.95 -8.01
CA THR A 304 14.22 23.06 -7.55
C THR A 304 13.89 21.58 -7.70
N GLY A 305 12.60 21.22 -7.80
CA GLY A 305 12.18 19.82 -7.83
C GLY A 305 12.39 19.12 -6.48
N LEU A 306 12.33 17.78 -6.50
CA LEU A 306 12.46 16.95 -5.30
C LEU A 306 13.94 16.62 -5.02
N ASP A 307 14.44 17.00 -3.84
CA ASP A 307 15.79 16.60 -3.40
C ASP A 307 15.79 15.13 -2.95
N LEU A 308 16.05 14.23 -3.90
CA LEU A 308 16.05 12.78 -3.67
C LEU A 308 17.13 12.34 -2.68
N SER A 309 18.30 12.99 -2.70
CA SER A 309 19.40 12.64 -1.80
C SER A 309 19.09 13.09 -0.38
N GLY A 310 18.59 14.32 -0.22
CA GLY A 310 18.13 14.84 1.07
C GLY A 310 16.99 14.00 1.65
N LEU A 311 16.00 13.61 0.85
CA LEU A 311 14.92 12.73 1.31
C LEU A 311 15.43 11.36 1.72
N GLY A 312 16.32 10.74 0.93
CA GLY A 312 16.92 9.46 1.29
C GLY A 312 17.67 9.51 2.63
N GLN A 313 18.43 10.59 2.87
CA GLN A 313 19.13 10.80 4.14
C GLN A 313 18.16 10.99 5.31
N ILE A 314 17.11 11.79 5.14
CA ILE A 314 16.12 12.03 6.18
C ILE A 314 15.31 10.76 6.48
N HIS A 315 14.92 9.99 5.47
CA HIS A 315 14.27 8.70 5.66
C HIS A 315 15.14 7.74 6.49
N ASP A 316 16.45 7.66 6.19
CA ASP A 316 17.39 6.83 6.95
C ASP A 316 17.55 7.30 8.40
N GLN A 317 17.56 8.62 8.64
CA GLN A 317 17.60 9.19 9.98
C GLN A 317 16.33 8.86 10.79
N ILE A 318 15.15 8.97 10.18
CA ILE A 318 13.87 8.65 10.83
C ILE A 318 13.84 7.17 11.23
N LEU A 319 14.28 6.27 10.35
CA LEU A 319 14.41 4.84 10.65
C LEU A 319 15.40 4.59 11.80
N THR A 320 16.54 5.29 11.80
CA THR A 320 17.55 5.21 12.88
C THR A 320 16.98 5.68 14.24
N LEU A 321 16.01 6.59 14.21
CA LEU A 321 15.29 7.08 15.39
C LEU A 321 14.11 6.19 15.78
N GLY A 322 13.84 5.12 15.03
CA GLY A 322 12.85 4.11 15.37
C GLY A 322 11.46 4.35 14.79
N GLU A 323 11.28 5.22 13.81
CA GLU A 323 9.97 5.46 13.18
C GLU A 323 10.01 5.18 11.67
N LEU A 324 8.83 5.11 11.05
CA LEU A 324 8.69 5.01 9.60
C LEU A 324 8.61 6.40 8.93
N PRO A 325 9.36 6.64 7.85
CA PRO A 325 9.18 7.79 6.98
C PRO A 325 7.78 7.85 6.34
N ASP A 326 7.33 9.03 5.93
CA ASP A 326 6.07 9.20 5.19
C ASP A 326 6.25 8.87 3.70
N TYR A 327 6.43 7.57 3.43
CA TYR A 327 6.55 7.04 2.07
C TYR A 327 5.33 7.35 1.20
N THR A 328 4.14 7.46 1.80
CA THR A 328 2.91 7.78 1.07
C THR A 328 2.94 9.22 0.56
N ALA A 329 3.39 10.17 1.39
CA ALA A 329 3.62 11.54 0.94
C ALA A 329 4.76 11.62 -0.09
N ALA A 330 5.86 10.89 0.10
CA ALA A 330 6.95 10.83 -0.87
C ALA A 330 6.47 10.37 -2.25
N LEU A 331 5.72 9.26 -2.34
CA LEU A 331 5.17 8.74 -3.59
C LEU A 331 4.16 9.70 -4.23
N ARG A 332 3.33 10.40 -3.44
CA ARG A 332 2.44 11.44 -3.96
C ARG A 332 3.22 12.61 -4.57
N GLN A 333 4.33 13.01 -3.96
CA GLN A 333 5.18 14.08 -4.49
C GLN A 333 5.95 13.64 -5.73
N VAL A 334 6.40 12.38 -5.81
CA VAL A 334 6.97 11.79 -7.03
C VAL A 334 6.01 11.97 -8.21
N SER A 335 4.73 11.60 -8.06
CA SER A 335 3.72 11.79 -9.11
C SER A 335 3.57 13.25 -9.55
N ARG A 336 3.53 14.18 -8.59
CA ARG A 336 3.40 15.63 -8.86
C ARG A 336 4.62 16.20 -9.58
N VAL A 337 5.82 15.88 -9.09
CA VAL A 337 7.08 16.36 -9.66
C VAL A 337 7.29 15.75 -11.05
N ALA A 338 7.00 14.47 -11.25
CA ALA A 338 7.05 13.84 -12.58
C ALA A 338 6.13 14.56 -13.59
N ALA A 339 4.92 14.95 -13.19
CA ALA A 339 4.01 15.71 -14.05
C ALA A 339 4.58 17.11 -14.40
N ASN A 340 5.22 17.80 -13.46
CA ASN A 340 5.86 19.09 -13.69
C ASN A 340 7.10 18.96 -14.60
N LEU A 341 7.93 17.94 -14.38
CA LEU A 341 9.10 17.65 -15.23
C LEU A 341 8.66 17.30 -16.65
N ALA A 342 7.54 16.59 -16.82
CA ALA A 342 6.98 16.32 -18.13
C ALA A 342 6.61 17.64 -18.85
N ILE A 343 5.99 18.59 -18.15
CA ILE A 343 5.69 19.92 -18.71
C ILE A 343 6.97 20.67 -19.10
N ALA A 344 8.02 20.58 -18.27
CA ALA A 344 9.32 21.19 -18.54
C ALA A 344 10.11 20.46 -19.66
N GLY A 345 9.71 19.24 -20.02
CA GLY A 345 10.39 18.41 -21.01
C GLY A 345 11.63 17.66 -20.50
N ASP A 346 11.83 17.61 -19.17
CA ASP A 346 12.97 16.91 -18.58
C ASP A 346 12.68 15.42 -18.35
N MET A 347 12.75 14.67 -19.44
CA MET A 347 12.50 13.21 -19.44
C MET A 347 13.60 12.42 -18.72
N GLY A 348 14.83 12.95 -18.65
CA GLY A 348 15.93 12.32 -17.94
C GLY A 348 15.65 12.28 -16.43
N ALA A 349 15.27 13.43 -15.87
CA ALA A 349 14.92 13.54 -14.46
C ALA A 349 13.72 12.64 -14.07
N ILE A 350 12.73 12.45 -14.95
CA ILE A 350 11.58 11.56 -14.69
C ILE A 350 12.01 10.09 -14.54
N ARG A 351 12.95 9.63 -15.37
CA ARG A 351 13.47 8.26 -15.29
C ARG A 351 14.20 8.05 -13.97
N ASP A 352 15.09 8.97 -13.60
CA ASP A 352 15.88 8.87 -12.38
C ASP A 352 14.96 8.95 -11.13
N LEU A 353 13.94 9.81 -11.17
CA LEU A 353 12.89 9.90 -10.15
C LEU A 353 12.09 8.60 -10.00
N SER A 354 11.73 7.97 -11.12
CA SER A 354 10.95 6.73 -11.14
C SER A 354 11.76 5.53 -10.64
N GLN A 355 13.06 5.50 -10.95
CA GLN A 355 13.98 4.49 -10.42
C GLN A 355 14.14 4.61 -8.91
N TRP A 356 14.35 5.82 -8.38
CA TRP A 356 14.42 6.05 -6.94
C TRP A 356 13.10 5.68 -6.24
N ALA A 357 11.96 6.09 -6.80
CA ALA A 357 10.66 5.82 -6.21
C ALA A 357 10.31 4.32 -6.19
N ALA A 358 10.89 3.51 -7.09
CA ALA A 358 10.65 2.07 -7.13
C ALA A 358 11.25 1.34 -5.92
N GLU A 359 12.25 1.93 -5.25
CA GLU A 359 12.86 1.36 -4.04
C GLU A 359 12.02 1.66 -2.78
N LEU A 360 11.04 2.57 -2.86
CA LEU A 360 10.20 2.92 -1.71
C LEU A 360 9.12 1.84 -1.46
N PRO A 361 8.82 1.53 -0.19
CA PRO A 361 7.73 0.63 0.15
C PRO A 361 6.38 1.24 -0.26
N GLY A 362 5.46 0.37 -0.74
CA GLY A 362 4.15 0.78 -1.25
C GLY A 362 4.15 1.32 -2.69
N ALA A 363 5.30 1.38 -3.35
CA ALA A 363 5.41 1.84 -4.73
C ALA A 363 4.80 0.82 -5.73
N SER A 364 4.02 1.33 -6.69
CA SER A 364 3.61 0.54 -7.85
C SER A 364 4.77 0.45 -8.83
N HIS A 365 5.51 -0.66 -8.75
CA HIS A 365 6.67 -0.93 -9.59
C HIS A 365 6.29 -0.94 -11.08
N GLU A 366 5.10 -1.46 -11.42
CA GLU A 366 4.62 -1.46 -12.81
C GLU A 366 4.32 -0.03 -13.30
N ALA A 367 3.69 0.82 -12.50
CA ALA A 367 3.40 2.21 -12.87
C ALA A 367 4.67 3.04 -13.04
N LEU A 368 5.63 2.91 -12.13
CA LEU A 368 6.90 3.64 -12.18
C LEU A 368 7.78 3.18 -13.34
N LYS A 369 7.82 1.87 -13.61
CA LYS A 369 8.51 1.33 -14.77
C LYS A 369 7.89 1.86 -16.06
N LEU A 370 6.57 1.81 -16.18
CA LEU A 370 5.86 2.35 -17.34
C LEU A 370 6.15 3.84 -17.55
N LEU A 371 6.16 4.63 -16.47
CA LEU A 371 6.49 6.06 -16.52
C LEU A 371 7.93 6.29 -17.02
N ALA A 372 8.89 5.52 -16.53
CA ALA A 372 10.29 5.58 -16.97
C ALA A 372 10.45 5.17 -18.46
N ASP A 373 9.79 4.09 -18.89
CA ASP A 373 9.83 3.61 -20.27
C ASP A 373 9.20 4.64 -21.23
N LEU A 374 8.06 5.24 -20.85
CA LEU A 374 7.42 6.32 -21.61
C LEU A 374 8.31 7.56 -21.72
N ALA A 375 8.95 7.98 -20.62
CA ALA A 375 9.87 9.11 -20.62
C ALA A 375 11.09 8.83 -21.52
N HIS A 376 11.63 7.61 -21.49
CA HIS A 376 12.71 7.20 -22.39
C HIS A 376 12.30 7.30 -23.86
N ILE A 377 11.13 6.76 -24.22
CA ILE A 377 10.61 6.81 -25.60
C ILE A 377 10.36 8.26 -26.04
N ALA A 378 9.81 9.11 -25.16
CA ALA A 378 9.61 10.52 -25.43
C ALA A 378 10.94 11.25 -25.70
N ALA A 379 11.98 10.96 -24.91
CA ALA A 379 13.31 11.56 -25.08
C ALA A 379 13.99 11.14 -26.40
N THR A 380 13.78 9.90 -26.84
CA THR A 380 14.41 9.36 -28.05
C THR A 380 13.63 9.63 -29.34
N THR A 381 12.37 10.09 -29.23
CA THR A 381 11.49 10.30 -30.39
C THR A 381 11.46 11.78 -30.80
N PRO A 382 12.16 12.19 -31.87
CA PRO A 382 12.12 13.57 -32.35
C PRO A 382 10.86 13.87 -33.16
N GLY A 383 10.58 15.17 -33.34
CA GLY A 383 9.57 15.66 -34.28
C GLY A 383 8.16 15.77 -33.71
N SER A 384 7.14 15.61 -34.56
CA SER A 384 5.73 15.87 -34.22
C SER A 384 5.15 14.93 -33.16
N ALA A 385 5.81 13.80 -32.88
CA ALA A 385 5.41 12.83 -31.87
C ALA A 385 5.83 13.21 -30.44
N TYR A 386 6.78 14.14 -30.27
CA TYR A 386 7.32 14.53 -28.96
C TYR A 386 6.24 15.12 -28.03
N THR A 387 5.45 16.08 -28.52
CA THR A 387 4.41 16.74 -27.71
C THR A 387 3.32 15.77 -27.25
N PRO A 388 2.74 14.92 -28.13
CA PRO A 388 1.84 13.86 -27.69
C PRO A 388 2.41 12.88 -26.66
N LEU A 389 3.67 12.46 -26.81
CA LEU A 389 4.34 11.57 -25.85
C LEU A 389 4.57 12.26 -24.52
N THR A 390 4.92 13.53 -24.52
CA THR A 390 5.06 14.35 -23.30
C THR A 390 3.74 14.45 -22.53
N GLU A 391 2.62 14.66 -23.24
CA GLU A 391 1.29 14.62 -22.62
C GLU A 391 0.94 13.21 -22.12
N ALA A 392 1.38 12.14 -22.79
CA ALA A 392 1.20 10.78 -22.31
C ALA A 392 1.97 10.53 -21.00
N VAL A 393 3.23 10.97 -20.91
CA VAL A 393 4.05 10.91 -19.69
C VAL A 393 3.39 11.68 -18.55
N LYS A 394 2.88 12.88 -18.82
CA LYS A 394 2.15 13.69 -17.84
C LYS A 394 0.86 13.01 -17.36
N SER A 395 0.09 12.41 -18.27
CA SER A 395 -1.10 11.63 -17.90
C SER A 395 -0.72 10.42 -17.04
N ALA A 396 0.36 9.71 -17.39
CA ALA A 396 0.85 8.56 -16.63
C ALA A 396 1.29 8.96 -15.21
N ALA A 397 2.01 10.09 -15.07
CA ALA A 397 2.41 10.64 -13.77
C ALA A 397 1.20 10.97 -12.87
N ASN A 398 0.08 11.37 -13.48
CA ASN A 398 -1.19 11.63 -12.79
C ASN A 398 -2.10 10.40 -12.66
N GLN A 399 -1.61 9.19 -13.03
CA GLN A 399 -2.39 7.95 -13.05
C GLN A 399 -3.64 8.00 -13.96
N ASP A 400 -3.64 8.89 -14.96
CA ASP A 400 -4.66 8.96 -16.01
C ASP A 400 -4.28 8.00 -17.15
N TRP A 401 -4.54 6.71 -16.96
CA TRP A 401 -4.24 5.68 -17.95
C TRP A 401 -4.98 5.84 -19.28
N PRO A 402 -6.29 6.20 -19.33
CA PRO A 402 -6.95 6.55 -20.58
C PRO A 402 -6.27 7.72 -21.31
N GLY A 403 -5.87 8.76 -20.59
CA GLY A 403 -5.13 9.89 -21.14
C GLY A 403 -3.74 9.48 -21.66
N THR A 404 -3.07 8.57 -20.96
CA THR A 404 -1.77 8.00 -21.35
C THR A 404 -1.87 7.28 -22.70
N LEU A 405 -2.82 6.34 -22.84
CA LEU A 405 -3.06 5.66 -24.12
C LEU A 405 -3.43 6.63 -25.23
N TRP A 406 -4.23 7.64 -24.91
CA TRP A 406 -4.62 8.66 -25.89
C TRP A 406 -3.43 9.49 -26.38
N GLY A 407 -2.53 9.88 -25.48
CA GLY A 407 -1.28 10.58 -25.81
C GLY A 407 -0.33 9.70 -26.65
N MET A 408 -0.15 8.44 -26.26
CA MET A 408 0.61 7.45 -27.04
C MET A 408 0.01 7.28 -28.44
N LEU A 409 -1.31 7.20 -28.57
CA LEU A 409 -1.99 7.06 -29.86
C LEU A 409 -1.77 8.29 -30.75
N LYS A 410 -1.85 9.49 -30.18
CA LYS A 410 -1.58 10.76 -30.88
C LYS A 410 -0.16 10.82 -31.43
N ALA A 411 0.82 10.26 -30.72
CA ALA A 411 2.20 10.22 -31.18
C ALA A 411 2.37 9.43 -32.49
N LEU A 412 1.45 8.51 -32.80
CA LEU A 412 1.49 7.62 -33.96
C LEU A 412 0.83 8.20 -35.22
N GLU A 413 0.49 9.50 -35.25
CA GLU A 413 -0.43 10.11 -36.21
C GLU A 413 -0.15 9.75 -37.68
N ASN A 414 1.12 9.53 -38.07
CA ASN A 414 1.52 9.13 -39.43
C ASN A 414 2.66 8.08 -39.47
N ILE A 415 2.93 7.40 -38.36
CA ILE A 415 4.08 6.47 -38.24
C ILE A 415 3.54 5.03 -38.22
N PRO A 416 4.21 4.06 -38.89
CA PRO A 416 3.92 2.64 -38.66
C PRO A 416 4.01 2.30 -37.18
N GLU A 417 3.31 1.23 -36.78
CA GLU A 417 3.31 0.79 -35.38
C GLU A 417 4.74 0.51 -34.91
N PRO A 418 5.24 1.25 -33.91
CA PRO A 418 6.58 1.05 -33.39
C PRO A 418 6.62 -0.18 -32.49
N GLU A 419 7.79 -0.78 -32.37
CA GLU A 419 8.00 -2.01 -31.59
C GLU A 419 7.52 -1.87 -30.14
N TRP A 420 7.75 -0.70 -29.52
CA TRP A 420 7.36 -0.40 -28.15
C TRP A 420 5.83 -0.34 -27.92
N TRP A 421 5.00 -0.23 -28.96
CA TRP A 421 3.55 -0.03 -28.78
C TRP A 421 2.91 -1.16 -27.99
N ASN A 422 3.19 -2.41 -28.37
CA ASN A 422 2.58 -3.56 -27.69
C ASN A 422 3.18 -3.79 -26.31
N ASP A 423 4.45 -3.42 -26.11
CA ASP A 423 5.17 -3.51 -24.85
C ASP A 423 4.56 -2.57 -23.79
N LEU A 424 4.17 -1.36 -24.18
CA LEU A 424 3.55 -0.38 -23.28
C LEU A 424 2.03 -0.53 -23.16
N LEU A 425 1.36 -0.97 -24.22
CA LEU A 425 -0.11 -1.08 -24.24
C LEU A 425 -0.63 -2.01 -23.13
N THR A 426 0.03 -3.15 -22.93
CA THR A 426 -0.45 -4.15 -21.96
C THR A 426 -0.31 -3.67 -20.51
N PRO A 427 0.86 -3.13 -20.06
CA PRO A 427 0.99 -2.51 -18.74
C PRO A 427 0.00 -1.38 -18.48
N VAL A 428 -0.21 -0.46 -19.44
CA VAL A 428 -1.15 0.66 -19.26
C VAL A 428 -2.58 0.14 -19.02
N ARG A 429 -2.98 -0.92 -19.74
CA ARG A 429 -4.31 -1.52 -19.57
C ARG A 429 -4.45 -2.23 -18.22
N ARG A 430 -3.42 -2.98 -17.77
CA ARG A 430 -3.43 -3.62 -16.44
C ARG A 430 -3.50 -2.64 -15.29
N LEU A 431 -2.85 -1.48 -15.42
CA LEU A 431 -2.94 -0.43 -14.42
C LEU A 431 -4.32 0.26 -14.40
N ALA A 432 -5.09 0.14 -15.48
CA ALA A 432 -6.40 0.77 -15.64
C ALA A 432 -7.59 -0.16 -15.36
N SER A 433 -7.40 -1.47 -15.45
CA SER A 433 -8.45 -2.48 -15.30
C SER A 433 -7.88 -3.85 -14.90
N ASP A 434 -8.76 -4.74 -14.45
CA ASP A 434 -8.39 -6.10 -14.04
C ASP A 434 -7.69 -6.89 -15.15
N ASP A 435 -6.84 -7.85 -14.78
CA ASP A 435 -6.02 -8.64 -15.71
C ASP A 435 -6.83 -9.32 -16.83
N THR A 436 -8.06 -9.76 -16.53
CA THR A 436 -8.98 -10.34 -17.53
C THR A 436 -9.36 -9.32 -18.61
N THR A 437 -9.66 -8.09 -18.22
CA THR A 437 -10.01 -7.01 -19.15
C THR A 437 -8.78 -6.51 -19.91
N ALA A 438 -7.64 -6.42 -19.23
CA ALA A 438 -6.39 -5.95 -19.83
C ALA A 438 -5.81 -6.91 -20.88
N SER A 439 -6.03 -8.22 -20.71
CA SER A 439 -5.56 -9.25 -21.63
C SER A 439 -6.46 -9.43 -22.86
N PHE A 440 -7.77 -9.17 -22.72
CA PHE A 440 -8.71 -9.31 -23.82
C PHE A 440 -8.45 -8.30 -24.94
N ARG A 441 -8.43 -8.75 -26.19
CA ARG A 441 -8.31 -7.89 -27.39
C ARG A 441 -9.36 -8.33 -28.41
N PRO A 442 -10.45 -7.57 -28.62
CA PRO A 442 -11.58 -7.97 -29.45
C PRO A 442 -11.18 -8.44 -30.85
N LEU A 443 -10.35 -7.65 -31.55
CA LEU A 443 -9.91 -7.97 -32.90
C LEU A 443 -9.03 -9.22 -32.96
N LEU A 444 -8.13 -9.39 -31.98
CA LEU A 444 -7.28 -10.59 -31.91
C LEU A 444 -8.12 -11.85 -31.67
N GLN A 445 -9.14 -11.76 -30.81
CA GLN A 445 -10.03 -12.88 -30.54
C GLN A 445 -10.86 -13.24 -31.78
N LEU A 446 -11.38 -12.25 -32.49
CA LEU A 446 -12.09 -12.47 -33.75
C LEU A 446 -11.20 -13.11 -34.83
N ARG A 447 -9.93 -12.68 -34.93
CA ARG A 447 -8.94 -13.31 -35.82
C ARG A 447 -8.64 -14.76 -35.44
N ARG A 448 -8.54 -15.06 -34.14
CA ARG A 448 -8.36 -16.45 -33.66
C ARG A 448 -9.55 -17.32 -34.03
N ILE A 449 -10.78 -16.82 -33.84
CA ILE A 449 -12.00 -17.52 -34.26
C ILE A 449 -11.99 -17.76 -35.78
N HIS A 450 -11.66 -16.74 -36.58
CA HIS A 450 -11.53 -16.87 -38.03
C HIS A 450 -10.54 -17.97 -38.43
N LEU A 451 -9.33 -17.99 -37.84
CA LEU A 451 -8.32 -19.01 -38.12
C LEU A 451 -8.78 -20.42 -37.71
N THR A 452 -9.44 -20.56 -36.56
CA THR A 452 -9.99 -21.84 -36.09
C THR A 452 -11.08 -22.36 -37.02
N LEU A 453 -12.00 -21.50 -37.46
CA LEU A 453 -13.05 -21.85 -38.42
C LEU A 453 -12.46 -22.19 -39.80
N GLN A 454 -11.40 -21.48 -40.23
CA GLN A 454 -10.69 -21.77 -41.47
C GLN A 454 -10.02 -23.15 -41.42
N ALA A 455 -9.41 -23.52 -40.29
CA ALA A 455 -8.84 -24.85 -40.08
C ALA A 455 -9.93 -25.94 -40.06
N ARG A 456 -11.06 -25.69 -39.40
CA ARG A 456 -12.22 -26.61 -39.40
C ARG A 456 -12.74 -26.84 -40.83
N ARG A 457 -12.89 -25.77 -41.62
CA ARG A 457 -13.31 -25.87 -43.03
C ARG A 457 -12.33 -26.74 -43.83
N GLN A 458 -11.03 -26.52 -43.67
CA GLN A 458 -10.02 -27.33 -44.38
C GLN A 458 -10.12 -28.81 -44.02
N ASN A 459 -10.26 -29.13 -42.73
CA ASN A 459 -10.42 -30.51 -42.28
C ASN A 459 -11.68 -31.17 -42.86
N LEU A 460 -12.79 -30.43 -42.99
CA LEU A 460 -14.02 -30.93 -43.61
C LEU A 460 -13.85 -31.14 -45.12
N GLU A 461 -13.15 -30.24 -45.82
CA GLU A 461 -12.83 -30.38 -47.25
C GLU A 461 -11.96 -31.63 -47.52
N ASP A 462 -10.98 -31.90 -46.64
CA ASP A 462 -10.14 -33.09 -46.71
C ASP A 462 -10.94 -34.38 -46.45
N LEU A 463 -11.90 -34.34 -45.51
CA LEU A 463 -12.79 -35.46 -45.20
C LEU A 463 -13.80 -35.75 -46.33
N ILE A 464 -14.36 -34.73 -46.97
CA ILE A 464 -15.28 -34.91 -48.10
C ILE A 464 -14.56 -35.48 -49.32
N SER A 465 -13.30 -35.07 -49.52
CA SER A 465 -12.46 -35.63 -50.58
C SER A 465 -12.23 -37.14 -50.42
N GLN A 466 -12.41 -37.67 -49.20
CA GLN A 466 -12.32 -39.10 -48.89
C GLN A 466 -13.71 -39.78 -48.86
N GLU A 467 -14.73 -39.11 -48.31
CA GLU A 467 -16.10 -39.62 -48.17
C GLU A 467 -17.14 -38.52 -48.49
N PRO A 468 -17.80 -38.58 -49.67
CA PRO A 468 -18.82 -37.61 -50.06
C PRO A 468 -20.00 -37.60 -49.08
N SER A 469 -20.37 -36.42 -48.57
CA SER A 469 -21.52 -36.23 -47.68
C SER A 469 -22.15 -34.88 -47.94
N GLN A 470 -23.44 -34.91 -48.30
CA GLN A 470 -24.22 -33.70 -48.59
C GLN A 470 -24.40 -32.80 -47.35
N GLU A 471 -24.43 -33.40 -46.14
CA GLU A 471 -24.47 -32.66 -44.87
C GLU A 471 -23.16 -31.90 -44.64
N LYS A 472 -22.01 -32.54 -44.89
CA LYS A 472 -20.69 -31.90 -44.76
C LYS A 472 -20.49 -30.81 -45.82
N GLU A 473 -21.00 -31.01 -47.05
CA GLU A 473 -20.96 -29.98 -48.12
C GLU A 473 -21.75 -28.72 -47.72
N SER A 474 -22.94 -28.90 -47.13
CA SER A 474 -23.76 -27.80 -46.60
C SER A 474 -23.06 -27.06 -45.46
N GLU A 475 -22.42 -27.78 -44.53
CA GLU A 475 -21.64 -27.17 -43.43
C GLU A 475 -20.43 -26.38 -43.94
N ILE A 476 -19.74 -26.85 -44.99
CA ILE A 476 -18.63 -26.11 -45.62
C ILE A 476 -19.12 -24.82 -46.25
N GLU A 477 -20.24 -24.84 -46.97
CA GLU A 477 -20.78 -23.63 -47.59
C GLU A 477 -21.20 -22.60 -46.54
N HIS A 478 -21.79 -23.07 -45.43
CA HIS A 478 -22.10 -22.24 -44.27
C HIS A 478 -20.83 -21.64 -43.62
N LEU A 479 -19.79 -22.46 -43.38
CA LEU A 479 -18.49 -21.99 -42.91
C LEU A 479 -17.87 -20.94 -43.84
N ARG A 480 -18.01 -21.12 -45.15
CA ARG A 480 -17.48 -20.19 -46.17
C ARG A 480 -18.17 -18.84 -46.10
N ALA A 481 -19.49 -18.81 -45.93
CA ALA A 481 -20.27 -17.59 -45.73
C ALA A 481 -19.88 -16.86 -44.43
N VAL A 482 -19.79 -17.58 -43.31
CA VAL A 482 -19.42 -17.01 -42.00
C VAL A 482 -17.97 -16.49 -42.00
N LEU A 483 -17.03 -17.22 -42.61
CA LEU A 483 -15.64 -16.76 -42.77
C LEU A 483 -15.57 -15.47 -43.59
N GLY A 484 -16.31 -15.38 -44.71
CA GLY A 484 -16.39 -14.17 -45.52
C GLY A 484 -16.94 -12.97 -44.73
N ALA A 485 -17.99 -13.20 -43.94
CA ALA A 485 -18.56 -12.16 -43.08
C ALA A 485 -17.59 -11.71 -41.97
N ILE A 486 -16.95 -12.66 -41.27
CA ILE A 486 -15.92 -12.34 -40.26
C ILE A 486 -14.76 -11.56 -40.90
N GLN A 487 -14.33 -11.93 -42.11
CA GLN A 487 -13.25 -11.25 -42.81
C GLN A 487 -13.62 -9.81 -43.18
N GLU A 488 -14.86 -9.56 -43.59
CA GLU A 488 -15.39 -8.21 -43.82
C GLU A 488 -15.44 -7.40 -42.52
N VAL A 489 -15.89 -8.00 -41.41
CA VAL A 489 -15.88 -7.35 -40.08
C VAL A 489 -14.44 -7.01 -39.65
N ILE A 490 -13.49 -7.93 -39.79
CA ILE A 490 -12.06 -7.69 -39.51
C ILE A 490 -11.53 -6.57 -40.41
N TYR A 491 -11.91 -6.53 -41.68
CA TYR A 491 -11.51 -5.48 -42.60
C TYR A 491 -12.03 -4.12 -42.14
N ARG A 492 -13.33 -4.00 -41.86
CA ARG A 492 -13.97 -2.76 -41.36
C ARG A 492 -13.42 -2.30 -40.03
N TRP A 493 -13.12 -3.22 -39.11
CA TRP A 493 -12.52 -2.92 -37.81
C TRP A 493 -11.20 -2.16 -37.91
N VAL A 494 -10.54 -2.23 -39.07
CA VAL A 494 -9.21 -1.68 -39.31
C VAL A 494 -9.26 -0.45 -40.25
N GLN A 495 -10.42 -0.08 -40.80
CA GLN A 495 -10.61 1.11 -41.64
C GLN A 495 -10.87 2.38 -40.81
N PRO A 496 -10.65 3.60 -41.34
CA PRO A 496 -11.03 4.84 -40.66
C PRO A 496 -12.54 5.16 -40.74
N GLU A 497 -13.11 5.69 -39.66
CA GLU A 497 -14.55 6.02 -39.54
C GLU A 497 -14.84 7.54 -39.48
N PRO A 498 -16.03 7.98 -39.93
CA PRO A 498 -16.52 9.34 -39.72
C PRO A 498 -16.90 9.59 -38.24
N PRO A 499 -16.94 10.87 -37.78
CA PRO A 499 -17.33 11.18 -36.40
C PRO A 499 -18.81 10.79 -36.12
N PRO A 500 -19.16 10.50 -34.85
CA PRO A 500 -20.56 10.31 -34.46
C PRO A 500 -21.43 11.52 -34.89
N PRO A 501 -22.70 11.31 -35.27
CA PRO A 501 -23.48 10.08 -35.16
C PRO A 501 -23.28 9.07 -36.31
N TYR A 502 -22.46 9.38 -37.32
CA TYR A 502 -22.29 8.52 -38.51
C TYR A 502 -21.21 7.45 -38.33
N SER A 503 -20.62 7.37 -37.14
CA SER A 503 -19.60 6.39 -36.77
C SER A 503 -20.23 5.00 -36.65
N THR A 504 -19.55 3.99 -37.20
CA THR A 504 -19.83 2.56 -37.00
C THR A 504 -19.14 2.03 -35.73
N LEU A 505 -19.00 2.88 -34.70
CA LEU A 505 -18.32 2.52 -33.45
C LEU A 505 -18.97 1.33 -32.73
N THR A 506 -20.23 1.03 -33.07
CA THR A 506 -21.01 -0.07 -32.51
C THR A 506 -20.40 -1.44 -32.86
N TYR A 507 -20.88 -2.47 -32.18
CA TYR A 507 -20.48 -3.87 -32.41
C TYR A 507 -21.60 -4.68 -33.06
N GLN A 508 -22.49 -4.01 -33.80
CA GLN A 508 -23.67 -4.64 -34.42
C GLN A 508 -23.25 -5.72 -35.43
N ASP A 509 -22.23 -5.46 -36.24
CA ASP A 509 -21.68 -6.44 -37.17
C ASP A 509 -21.16 -7.72 -36.46
N VAL A 510 -20.74 -7.63 -35.19
CA VAL A 510 -20.33 -8.79 -34.38
C VAL A 510 -21.54 -9.49 -33.80
N GLU A 511 -22.52 -8.74 -33.31
CA GLU A 511 -23.78 -9.24 -32.76
C GLU A 511 -24.46 -10.20 -33.71
N GLU A 512 -24.55 -9.82 -34.98
CA GLU A 512 -25.13 -10.63 -36.05
C GLU A 512 -24.38 -11.95 -36.28
N LEU A 513 -23.08 -12.00 -35.95
CA LEU A 513 -22.23 -13.19 -36.11
C LEU A 513 -22.17 -14.08 -34.87
N VAL A 514 -22.61 -13.63 -33.69
CA VAL A 514 -22.46 -14.38 -32.43
C VAL A 514 -23.13 -15.76 -32.52
N ASN A 515 -24.38 -15.80 -32.99
CA ASN A 515 -25.16 -17.05 -33.06
C ASN A 515 -24.58 -18.02 -34.11
N GLU A 516 -24.07 -17.49 -35.22
CA GLU A 516 -23.44 -18.29 -36.27
C GLU A 516 -22.11 -18.89 -35.79
N ILE A 517 -21.29 -18.08 -35.09
CA ILE A 517 -20.06 -18.55 -34.45
C ILE A 517 -20.35 -19.59 -33.37
N GLU A 518 -21.39 -19.40 -32.56
CA GLU A 518 -21.78 -20.35 -31.51
C GLU A 518 -22.23 -21.70 -32.11
N THR A 519 -22.97 -21.67 -33.21
CA THR A 519 -23.41 -22.88 -33.93
C THR A 519 -22.21 -23.66 -34.49
N LEU A 520 -21.25 -22.96 -35.08
CA LEU A 520 -20.08 -23.55 -35.74
C LEU A 520 -18.92 -23.85 -34.77
N LEU A 521 -18.84 -23.18 -33.63
CA LEU A 521 -17.80 -23.32 -32.63
C LEU A 521 -18.38 -23.06 -31.23
N PRO A 522 -19.04 -24.08 -30.64
CA PRO A 522 -19.73 -23.94 -29.35
C PRO A 522 -18.85 -23.35 -28.25
N GLY A 523 -19.43 -22.44 -27.47
CA GLY A 523 -18.79 -21.67 -26.42
C GLY A 523 -18.01 -20.45 -26.89
N SER A 524 -17.62 -20.36 -28.17
CA SER A 524 -16.77 -19.24 -28.66
C SER A 524 -17.57 -17.97 -28.95
N GLY A 525 -18.80 -18.09 -29.45
CA GLY A 525 -19.67 -16.95 -29.73
C GLY A 525 -20.09 -16.26 -28.43
N SER A 526 -20.63 -17.04 -27.49
CA SER A 526 -21.06 -16.55 -26.18
C SER A 526 -19.92 -15.95 -25.37
N ARG A 527 -18.73 -16.57 -25.41
CA ARG A 527 -17.54 -16.03 -24.76
C ARG A 527 -17.09 -14.72 -25.37
N LEU A 528 -17.00 -14.64 -26.71
CA LEU A 528 -16.66 -13.41 -27.41
C LEU A 528 -17.62 -12.28 -27.02
N TRP A 529 -18.92 -12.57 -27.01
CA TRP A 529 -19.95 -11.58 -26.68
C TRP A 529 -19.86 -11.06 -25.26
N ASN A 530 -19.68 -11.96 -24.28
CA ASN A 530 -19.53 -11.61 -22.88
C ASN A 530 -18.25 -10.81 -22.62
N GLU A 531 -17.12 -11.19 -23.21
CA GLU A 531 -15.85 -10.48 -23.07
C GLU A 531 -15.87 -9.11 -23.77
N LEU A 532 -16.71 -8.91 -24.80
CA LEU A 532 -16.92 -7.63 -25.47
C LEU A 532 -17.82 -6.65 -24.70
N GLU A 533 -18.59 -7.11 -23.70
CA GLU A 533 -19.58 -6.29 -23.01
C GLU A 533 -19.01 -4.96 -22.48
N PRO A 534 -17.86 -4.91 -21.77
CA PRO A 534 -17.31 -3.64 -21.28
C PRO A 534 -17.04 -2.62 -22.39
N ALA A 535 -16.58 -3.09 -23.55
CA ALA A 535 -16.34 -2.25 -24.71
C ALA A 535 -17.65 -1.75 -25.32
N ARG A 536 -18.67 -2.61 -25.40
CA ARG A 536 -20.01 -2.30 -25.92
C ARG A 536 -20.71 -1.26 -25.06
N SER A 537 -20.75 -1.45 -23.74
CA SER A 537 -21.39 -0.50 -22.83
C SER A 537 -20.70 0.87 -22.88
N CYS A 538 -19.37 0.90 -22.98
CA CYS A 538 -18.60 2.15 -23.13
C CYS A 538 -18.94 2.90 -24.43
N VAL A 539 -18.98 2.18 -25.56
CA VAL A 539 -19.39 2.75 -26.85
C VAL A 539 -20.82 3.28 -26.82
N HIS A 540 -21.75 2.55 -26.19
CA HIS A 540 -23.13 3.01 -26.04
C HIS A 540 -23.20 4.35 -25.29
N ALA A 541 -22.47 4.46 -24.17
CA ALA A 541 -22.40 5.70 -23.40
C ALA A 541 -21.80 6.87 -24.19
N VAL A 542 -20.79 6.61 -25.05
CA VAL A 542 -20.26 7.63 -25.97
C VAL A 542 -21.35 8.15 -26.90
N MET A 543 -22.13 7.26 -27.51
CA MET A 543 -23.18 7.62 -28.46
C MET A 543 -24.34 8.35 -27.78
N GLU A 544 -24.69 7.97 -26.56
CA GLU A 544 -25.71 8.63 -25.74
C GLU A 544 -25.27 10.07 -25.37
N ALA A 545 -24.07 10.23 -24.81
CA ALA A 545 -23.51 11.54 -24.47
C ALA A 545 -23.41 12.45 -25.71
N TRP A 546 -23.04 11.87 -26.87
CA TRP A 546 -23.03 12.59 -28.14
C TRP A 546 -24.43 13.03 -28.57
N GLY A 547 -25.42 12.16 -28.47
CA GLY A 547 -26.83 12.46 -28.74
C GLY A 547 -27.37 13.58 -27.84
N ARG A 548 -26.94 13.61 -26.57
CA ARG A 548 -27.23 14.68 -25.61
C ARG A 548 -26.44 15.98 -25.83
N LYS A 549 -25.49 16.00 -26.78
CA LYS A 549 -24.56 17.13 -27.04
C LYS A 549 -23.59 17.42 -25.88
N GLU A 550 -23.34 16.43 -25.02
CA GLU A 550 -22.37 16.46 -23.92
C GLU A 550 -20.96 16.12 -24.44
N PHE A 551 -20.42 16.98 -25.30
CA PHE A 551 -19.22 16.66 -26.09
C PHE A 551 -17.96 16.43 -25.26
N VAL A 552 -17.84 17.06 -24.09
CA VAL A 552 -16.71 16.85 -23.17
C VAL A 552 -16.74 15.43 -22.61
N ASP A 553 -17.91 14.98 -22.14
CA ASP A 553 -18.09 13.63 -21.62
C ASP A 553 -17.95 12.58 -22.71
N ALA A 554 -18.53 12.82 -23.90
CA ALA A 554 -18.34 11.93 -25.03
C ALA A 554 -16.86 11.79 -25.41
N CYS A 555 -16.07 12.87 -25.36
CA CYS A 555 -14.63 12.81 -25.58
C CYS A 555 -13.87 12.07 -24.47
N ARG A 556 -14.26 12.22 -23.21
CA ARG A 556 -13.69 11.49 -22.08
C ARG A 556 -13.96 9.98 -22.22
N LEU A 557 -15.21 9.61 -22.48
CA LEU A 557 -15.63 8.22 -22.69
C LEU A 557 -14.94 7.59 -23.91
N LEU A 558 -14.72 8.35 -24.98
CA LEU A 558 -14.01 7.86 -26.15
C LEU A 558 -12.57 7.43 -25.84
N ARG A 559 -11.89 8.11 -24.89
CA ARG A 559 -10.55 7.68 -24.43
C ARG A 559 -10.62 6.36 -23.67
N GLN A 560 -11.71 6.11 -22.95
CA GLN A 560 -11.92 4.86 -22.22
C GLN A 560 -12.15 3.67 -23.17
N VAL A 561 -12.72 3.90 -24.37
CA VAL A 561 -12.87 2.83 -25.37
C VAL A 561 -11.52 2.18 -25.71
N LEU A 562 -10.42 2.93 -25.72
CA LEU A 562 -9.07 2.38 -25.97
C LEU A 562 -8.58 1.41 -24.91
N LEU A 563 -9.12 1.48 -23.68
CA LEU A 563 -8.80 0.50 -22.64
C LEU A 563 -9.40 -0.87 -22.97
N PHE A 564 -10.58 -0.89 -23.59
CA PHE A 564 -11.31 -2.13 -23.87
C PHE A 564 -11.06 -2.66 -25.28
N ASP A 565 -10.87 -1.77 -26.26
CA ASP A 565 -10.58 -2.10 -27.66
C ASP A 565 -9.43 -1.24 -28.20
N PRO A 566 -8.17 -1.60 -27.91
CA PRO A 566 -7.01 -0.83 -28.36
C PRO A 566 -6.75 -0.96 -29.87
N ASP A 567 -7.29 -2.00 -30.50
CA ASP A 567 -7.15 -2.25 -31.94
C ASP A 567 -8.00 -1.27 -32.77
N ARG A 568 -8.97 -0.60 -32.15
CA ARG A 568 -9.71 0.53 -32.74
C ARG A 568 -8.89 1.81 -32.94
N ARG A 569 -7.57 1.77 -32.70
CA ARG A 569 -6.61 2.87 -32.91
C ARG A 569 -6.75 3.64 -34.24
N ARG A 570 -7.06 2.97 -35.36
CA ARG A 570 -7.15 3.62 -36.68
C ARG A 570 -8.39 4.52 -36.80
N HIS A 571 -9.45 4.23 -36.03
CA HIS A 571 -10.67 5.04 -35.93
C HIS A 571 -10.45 6.33 -35.15
N LEU A 572 -9.56 6.30 -34.17
CA LEU A 572 -9.34 7.40 -33.23
C LEU A 572 -8.20 8.35 -33.66
N ARG A 573 -7.31 7.90 -34.56
CA ARG A 573 -6.20 8.69 -35.15
C ARG A 573 -6.67 9.90 -35.97
N GLN A 574 -7.67 9.75 -36.86
CA GLN A 574 -8.20 10.88 -37.67
C GLN A 574 -8.76 12.01 -36.79
N ARG A 575 -9.26 11.68 -35.60
CA ARG A 575 -9.85 12.63 -34.66
C ARG A 575 -8.81 13.32 -33.77
N ALA A 576 -7.68 12.65 -33.54
CA ALA A 576 -6.58 13.16 -32.73
C ALA A 576 -5.76 14.24 -33.47
N GLY A 577 -5.64 14.10 -34.80
CA GLY A 577 -4.99 15.06 -35.70
C GLY A 577 -5.86 16.21 -36.24
N GLY A 578 -7.19 16.07 -36.13
CA GLY A 578 -8.17 16.92 -36.83
C GLY A 578 -9.16 17.66 -35.92
N LEU A 579 -8.71 18.36 -34.87
CA LEU A 579 -9.61 19.23 -34.09
C LEU A 579 -9.79 20.59 -34.77
N ARG A 580 -10.70 20.65 -35.76
CA ARG A 580 -11.44 21.88 -36.15
C ARG A 580 -12.96 21.77 -35.87
N GLY A 581 -13.36 20.93 -34.91
CA GLY A 581 -14.74 20.76 -34.45
C GLY A 581 -14.94 21.18 -32.98
N PRO A 582 -16.18 21.12 -32.45
CA PRO A 582 -16.61 21.73 -31.17
C PRO A 582 -15.90 21.22 -29.89
N CYS A 583 -14.95 20.30 -30.02
CA CYS A 583 -14.14 19.74 -28.93
C CYS A 583 -12.72 20.38 -28.81
N ALA A 584 -12.41 21.44 -29.56
CA ALA A 584 -11.15 22.17 -29.39
C ALA A 584 -11.20 23.05 -28.12
N PRO A 585 -10.15 23.09 -27.27
CA PRO A 585 -10.08 24.05 -26.18
C PRO A 585 -10.11 25.46 -26.78
N ARG A 586 -11.10 26.28 -26.42
CA ARG A 586 -11.12 27.70 -26.77
C ARG A 586 -9.93 28.35 -26.07
N GLN A 587 -8.84 28.59 -26.80
CA GLN A 587 -7.85 29.57 -26.39
C GLN A 587 -8.55 30.92 -26.39
N HIS A 588 -8.84 31.45 -25.20
CA HIS A 588 -9.25 32.83 -25.04
C HIS A 588 -8.03 33.73 -25.27
N THR A 589 -7.69 33.98 -26.54
CA THR A 589 -6.92 35.17 -26.90
C THR A 589 -7.82 36.38 -26.70
N ARG A 590 -7.73 37.02 -25.54
CA ARG A 590 -8.17 38.41 -25.36
C ARG A 590 -7.24 39.29 -26.21
N ALA A 591 -7.60 39.47 -27.48
CA ALA A 591 -7.13 40.62 -28.25
C ALA A 591 -7.83 41.85 -27.68
N ALA A 592 -7.13 42.60 -26.82
CA ALA A 592 -7.57 43.91 -26.36
C ALA A 592 -7.49 44.88 -27.54
N VAL A 593 -8.65 45.18 -28.13
CA VAL A 593 -8.84 46.36 -28.99
C VAL A 593 -8.89 47.57 -28.06
N CYS A 594 -7.76 48.27 -27.92
CA CYS A 594 -7.72 49.63 -27.38
C CYS A 594 -7.44 50.59 -28.53
N SER A 595 -8.50 51.17 -29.08
CA SER A 595 -8.44 52.35 -29.94
C SER A 595 -8.55 53.61 -29.08
N GLY A 596 -7.43 54.33 -28.98
CA GLY A 596 -7.35 55.79 -29.02
C GLY A 596 -7.73 56.60 -27.78
N ALA A 597 -6.72 57.19 -27.12
CA ALA A 597 -6.60 58.65 -26.98
C ALA A 597 -5.28 59.04 -26.26
N GLY A 598 -4.45 59.83 -26.94
CA GLY A 598 -3.73 60.94 -26.30
C GLY A 598 -2.35 60.69 -25.69
N GLY A 599 -1.31 61.10 -26.44
CA GLY A 599 -0.28 62.00 -25.90
C GLY A 599 1.06 61.40 -25.44
N GLY A 600 2.13 61.76 -26.16
CA GLY A 600 3.31 62.30 -25.49
C GLY A 600 4.56 61.42 -25.36
N LEU A 601 5.46 61.60 -26.34
CA LEU A 601 6.91 61.82 -26.17
C LEU A 601 7.86 60.75 -25.55
N THR A 602 8.93 60.52 -26.34
CA THR A 602 10.37 60.32 -25.98
C THR A 602 10.95 58.93 -25.68
N ARG A 603 11.84 58.49 -26.61
CA ARG A 603 13.28 58.08 -26.43
C ARG A 603 13.58 57.00 -25.34
N LEU A 604 14.31 55.90 -25.56
CA LEU A 604 15.60 55.68 -26.21
C LEU A 604 15.99 54.17 -26.15
N ARG A 605 16.74 53.74 -27.18
CA ARG A 605 17.87 52.79 -27.22
C ARG A 605 17.74 51.29 -26.91
N THR A 606 18.06 50.56 -27.97
CA THR A 606 18.72 49.26 -28.10
C THR A 606 19.98 49.08 -27.25
N GLY A 607 20.26 47.83 -26.86
CA GLY A 607 21.55 47.37 -26.34
C GLY A 607 21.64 45.84 -26.37
N ALA A 608 22.50 45.32 -27.25
CA ALA A 608 22.91 43.92 -27.35
C ALA A 608 24.27 43.72 -26.66
N CYS A 609 24.54 42.52 -26.12
CA CYS A 609 25.85 41.84 -25.92
C CYS A 609 25.53 40.50 -25.21
N ALA A 610 25.89 39.28 -25.63
CA ALA A 610 27.12 38.70 -26.17
C ALA A 610 28.29 38.63 -25.18
N SER A 611 28.95 37.45 -25.15
CA SER A 611 30.20 37.04 -24.45
C SER A 611 29.99 36.24 -23.15
N PHE A 612 30.74 35.18 -22.79
CA PHE A 612 32.14 34.81 -23.09
C PHE A 612 32.38 33.28 -22.98
N LEU A 613 33.32 32.76 -23.77
CA LEU A 613 33.91 31.40 -23.72
C LEU A 613 35.39 31.50 -23.29
N GLN A 614 35.87 30.44 -22.62
CA GLN A 614 37.26 29.93 -22.52
C GLN A 614 38.30 30.59 -21.58
N GLY A 615 38.93 29.70 -20.80
CA GLY A 615 40.24 29.88 -20.18
C GLY A 615 40.90 28.53 -19.86
N ARG A 616 41.62 27.95 -20.83
CA ARG A 616 42.59 26.85 -20.63
C ARG A 616 43.96 27.49 -20.38
N ALA A 617 44.63 27.16 -19.29
CA ALA A 617 46.03 27.50 -19.05
C ALA A 617 46.88 26.21 -19.01
N ARG A 618 47.95 26.19 -19.80
CA ARG A 618 49.10 25.27 -19.74
C ARG A 618 50.36 26.12 -19.54
N THR A 619 51.41 25.46 -19.05
CA THR A 619 52.88 25.73 -19.15
C THR A 619 53.57 25.90 -17.77
N PRO A 620 54.90 25.73 -17.65
CA PRO A 620 55.81 24.80 -18.33
C PRO A 620 56.87 24.14 -17.39
N SER A 621 57.42 22.98 -17.77
CA SER A 621 58.86 22.64 -17.87
C SER A 621 59.01 21.19 -18.32
#